data_AF-A0A5C5T0Z0-F1
#
_entry.id   AF-A0A5C5T0Z0-F1
#
_cell.length_a   1.000
_cell.length_b   1.000
_cell.length_c   1.000
_cell.angle_alpha   90.00
_cell.angle_beta   90.00
_cell.angle_gamma   90.00
#
_symmetry.space_group_name_H-M   'P 1'
#
loop_
_entity.id
_entity.type
_entity.pdbx_description
1 polymer ?
#
loop_
_entity_poly.entity_id
_entity_poly.type
_entity_poly.pdbx_seq_one_letter_code
_entity_poly.pdbx_strand_id
1 'polypeptide(L)' 'MMKYDSYREKIEQQHNKALVEVIKDFYIEQDLGPSVSAKNLGIPRRVFMHFVQAYGLRKLKFENYKKKMIFLPERQMAR' A
#
# COMPACT_ATOMS: atom_id res chain seq x y z
N MET A 1 16.48 -4.62 16.71
CA MET A 1 16.69 -3.19 16.41
C MET A 1 16.29 -2.91 14.96
N MET A 2 15.14 -2.24 14.79
CA MET A 2 14.98 -1.04 13.97
C MET A 2 15.66 -0.96 12.58
N LYS A 3 15.64 -2.03 11.76
CA LYS A 3 16.35 -2.00 10.46
C LYS A 3 15.80 -0.95 9.49
N TYR A 4 14.58 -0.45 9.73
CA TYR A 4 13.87 0.47 8.83
C TYR A 4 13.23 1.68 9.51
N ASP A 5 13.51 1.96 10.78
CA ASP A 5 12.87 3.11 11.47
C ASP A 5 13.28 4.46 10.89
N SER A 6 14.50 4.60 10.39
CA SER A 6 14.91 5.81 9.67
C SER A 6 14.07 6.07 8.41
N TYR A 7 13.59 5.02 7.73
CA TYR A 7 12.66 5.18 6.61
C TYR A 7 11.27 5.54 7.10
N ARG A 8 10.83 4.99 8.24
CA ARG A 8 9.56 5.34 8.85
C ARG A 8 9.52 6.84 9.17
N GLU A 9 10.46 7.32 9.96
CA GLU A 9 10.52 8.73 10.40
C GLU A 9 10.55 9.67 9.20
N LYS A 10 11.39 9.36 8.20
CA LYS A 10 11.47 10.14 6.97
C LYS A 10 10.12 10.22 6.25
N ILE A 11 9.43 9.09 6.07
CA ILE A 11 8.14 9.07 5.37
C ILE A 11 7.08 9.82 6.19
N GLU A 12 7.03 9.62 7.50
CA GLU A 12 6.07 10.29 8.38
C GLU A 12 6.26 11.80 8.35
N GLN A 13 7.51 12.28 8.36
CA GLN A 13 7.83 13.70 8.22
C GLN A 13 7.48 14.26 6.83
N GLN A 14 7.81 13.54 5.75
CA GLN A 14 7.56 14.00 4.38
C GLN A 14 6.08 14.14 4.05
N HIS A 15 5.24 13.29 4.65
CA HIS A 15 3.80 13.25 4.37
C HIS A 15 2.94 13.84 5.48
N ASN A 16 3.53 14.15 6.65
CA ASN A 16 2.84 14.57 7.87
C ASN A 16 1.66 13.64 8.23
N LYS A 17 1.88 12.34 8.12
CA LYS A 17 0.90 11.27 8.35
C LYS A 17 1.59 10.06 8.97
N ALA A 18 0.84 9.22 9.67
CA ALA A 18 1.38 7.96 10.17
C ALA A 18 1.81 7.06 9.00
N LEU A 19 2.91 6.31 9.16
CA LEU A 19 3.47 5.48 8.09
C LEU A 19 2.43 4.53 7.49
N VAL A 20 1.61 3.90 8.34
CA VAL A 20 0.57 2.97 7.90
C VAL A 20 -0.44 3.61 6.93
N GLU A 21 -0.81 4.88 7.17
CA GLU A 21 -1.74 5.61 6.32
C GLU A 21 -1.11 5.91 4.97
N VAL A 22 0.15 6.35 4.96
CA VAL A 22 0.89 6.60 3.72
C VAL A 22 1.00 5.32 2.88
N ILE A 23 1.41 4.20 3.49
CA ILE A 23 1.53 2.93 2.74
C ILE A 23 0.17 2.47 2.22
N LYS A 24 -0.91 2.67 2.99
CA LYS A 24 -2.29 2.35 2.58
C LYS A 24 -2.74 3.21 1.40
N ASP A 25 -2.50 4.52 1.45
CA ASP A 25 -2.86 5.45 0.38
C ASP A 25 -2.23 5.03 -0.95
N PHE A 26 -0.93 4.72 -0.95
CA PHE A 26 -0.24 4.27 -2.18
C PHE A 26 -0.67 2.86 -2.61
N TYR A 27 -0.69 1.90 -1.68
CA TYR A 27 -0.84 0.48 -2.04
C TYR A 27 -2.28 0.07 -2.31
N ILE A 28 -3.25 0.64 -1.59
CA ILE A 28 -4.66 0.22 -1.63
C ILE A 28 -5.54 1.27 -2.30
N GLU A 29 -5.49 2.53 -1.84
CA GLU A 29 -6.40 3.56 -2.34
C GLU A 29 -6.06 3.97 -3.77
N GLN A 30 -4.77 4.16 -4.07
CA GLN A 30 -4.27 4.41 -5.44
C GLN A 30 -4.02 3.12 -6.24
N ASP A 31 -4.23 1.95 -5.63
CA ASP A 31 -4.02 0.62 -6.22
C ASP A 31 -2.62 0.38 -6.82
N LEU A 32 -1.58 1.08 -6.34
CA LEU A 32 -0.24 0.95 -6.92
C LEU A 32 0.44 -0.37 -6.53
N GLY A 33 1.33 -0.82 -7.40
CA GLY A 33 2.23 -1.94 -7.14
C GLY A 33 3.35 -1.57 -6.16
N PRO A 34 3.99 -2.55 -5.50
CA PRO A 34 5.06 -2.28 -4.54
C PRO A 34 6.27 -1.53 -5.13
N SER A 35 6.61 -1.81 -6.39
CA SER A 35 7.74 -1.17 -7.07
C SER A 35 7.48 0.32 -7.34
N VAL A 36 6.28 0.66 -7.81
CA VAL A 36 5.89 2.06 -8.10
C VAL A 36 5.76 2.84 -6.79
N SER A 37 5.09 2.26 -5.79
CA SER A 37 4.91 2.90 -4.48
C SER A 37 6.24 3.20 -3.80
N ALA A 38 7.18 2.23 -3.81
CA ALA A 38 8.52 2.42 -3.25
C ALA A 38 9.31 3.52 -3.97
N LYS A 39 9.21 3.58 -5.31
CA LYS A 39 9.83 4.64 -6.11
C LYS A 39 9.28 6.02 -5.71
N ASN A 40 7.97 6.16 -5.57
CA ASN A 40 7.34 7.43 -5.23
C ASN A 40 7.69 7.89 -3.82
N LEU A 41 7.88 6.96 -2.88
CA LEU A 41 8.33 7.26 -1.50
C LEU A 41 9.85 7.41 -1.37
N GLY A 42 10.62 7.21 -2.46
CA GLY A 42 12.08 7.32 -2.44
C GLY A 42 12.75 6.29 -1.52
N ILE A 43 12.19 5.08 -1.43
CA ILE A 43 12.71 3.99 -0.59
C ILE A 43 12.97 2.72 -1.39
N PRO A 44 13.83 1.80 -0.92
CA PRO A 44 13.99 0.51 -1.57
C PRO A 44 12.70 -0.33 -1.49
N ARG A 45 12.37 -1.04 -2.56
CA ARG A 45 11.18 -1.91 -2.62
C ARG A 45 11.06 -2.89 -1.45
N ARG A 46 12.19 -3.45 -0.98
CA ARG A 46 12.23 -4.36 0.19
C ARG A 46 11.71 -3.69 1.48
N VAL A 47 11.98 -2.40 1.65
CA VAL A 47 11.52 -1.60 2.80
C VAL A 47 10.01 -1.43 2.71
N PHE A 48 9.52 -1.04 1.53
CA PHE A 48 8.08 -0.91 1.29
C PHE A 48 7.34 -2.22 1.58
N MET A 49 7.85 -3.34 1.05
CA MET A 49 7.27 -4.66 1.28
C MET A 49 7.28 -5.06 2.75
N HIS A 50 8.34 -4.72 3.48
CA HIS A 50 8.40 -4.95 4.92
C HIS A 50 7.24 -4.26 5.63
N PHE A 51 6.97 -2.99 5.32
CA PHE A 51 5.83 -2.27 5.91
C PHE A 51 4.47 -2.83 5.49
N VAL A 52 4.30 -3.19 4.20
CA VAL A 52 3.07 -3.85 3.73
C VAL A 52 2.79 -5.13 4.51
N GLN A 53 3.83 -5.92 4.81
CA GLN A 53 3.70 -7.14 5.60
C GLN A 53 3.43 -6.83 7.08
N ALA A 54 4.18 -5.90 7.67
CA ALA A 54 4.05 -5.52 9.08
C ALA A 54 2.64 -5.02 9.43
N TYR A 55 2.00 -4.30 8.50
CA TYR A 55 0.63 -3.79 8.67
C TYR A 55 -0.45 -4.69 8.09
N GLY A 56 -0.13 -5.88 7.58
CA GLY A 56 -1.12 -6.82 7.02
C GLY A 56 -1.86 -6.30 5.77
N LEU A 57 -1.34 -5.27 5.10
CA LEU A 57 -2.04 -4.55 4.03
C LEU A 57 -2.24 -5.39 2.76
N ARG A 58 -1.42 -6.43 2.56
CA ARG A 58 -1.62 -7.40 1.48
C ARG A 58 -2.99 -8.08 1.58
N LYS A 59 -3.34 -8.58 2.77
CA LYS A 59 -4.64 -9.23 3.01
C LYS A 59 -5.78 -8.24 2.82
N LEU A 60 -5.62 -7.03 3.36
CA LEU A 60 -6.61 -5.96 3.26
C LEU A 60 -6.87 -5.54 1.79
N LYS A 61 -5.81 -5.45 0.96
CA LYS A 61 -5.94 -5.16 -0.47
C LYS A 61 -6.76 -6.24 -1.20
N PHE A 62 -6.50 -7.52 -0.94
CA PHE A 62 -7.26 -8.62 -1.54
C PHE A 62 -8.72 -8.67 -1.08
N GLU A 63 -9.00 -8.39 0.19
CA GLU A 63 -10.38 -8.29 0.70
C GLU A 63 -11.13 -7.14 0.06
N ASN A 64 -10.50 -5.97 -0.11
CA ASN A 64 -11.07 -4.85 -0.83
C ASN A 64 -11.34 -5.18 -2.31
N TYR A 65 -10.43 -5.90 -2.97
CA TYR A 65 -10.64 -6.35 -4.34
C TYR A 65 -11.85 -7.29 -4.46
N LYS A 66 -11.99 -8.27 -3.56
CA LYS A 66 -13.17 -9.14 -3.51
C LYS A 66 -14.46 -8.37 -3.31
N LYS A 67 -14.49 -7.39 -2.39
CA LYS A 67 -15.65 -6.53 -2.18
C LYS A 67 -16.00 -5.75 -3.46
N LYS A 68 -15.02 -5.16 -4.15
CA LYS A 68 -15.25 -4.47 -5.43
C LYS A 68 -15.80 -5.40 -6.51
N MET A 69 -15.32 -6.65 -6.58
CA MET A 69 -15.84 -7.66 -7.52
C MET A 69 -17.28 -8.07 -7.24
N ILE A 70 -17.65 -8.24 -5.97
CA ILE A 70 -19.03 -8.61 -5.58
C ILE A 70 -20.02 -7.49 -5.94
N PHE A 71 -19.57 -6.23 -5.97
CA PHE A 71 -20.39 -5.06 -6.28
C PHE A 71 -20.36 -4.63 -7.76
N LEU A 72 -19.59 -5.30 -8.63
CA LEU A 72 -19.65 -5.07 -10.08
C LEU A 72 -20.86 -5.82 -10.64
N PRO A 73 -21.92 -5.13 -11.13
CA PRO A 73 -23.06 -5.82 -11.72
C PRO A 73 -22.61 -6.52 -13.01
N GLU A 74 -23.09 -7.75 -13.24
CA GLU A 74 -22.75 -8.64 -14.38
C GLU A 74 -22.85 -8.01 -15.78
N ARG A 75 -23.46 -6.83 -15.91
CA ARG A 75 -23.67 -6.11 -17.18
C ARG A 75 -22.39 -5.61 -17.87
N GLN A 76 -21.20 -5.78 -17.30
CA GLN A 76 -19.95 -5.38 -17.93
C GLN A 76 -18.97 -6.53 -18.22
N MET A 77 -19.35 -7.79 -18.00
CA MET A 77 -18.55 -8.97 -18.40
C MET A 77 -18.92 -9.50 -19.80
N ALA A 78 -19.56 -8.69 -20.63
CA ALA A 78 -19.78 -8.99 -22.03
C ALA A 78 -19.44 -7.74 -22.87
N ARG A 79 -18.21 -7.70 -23.38
CA ARG A 79 -17.82 -7.02 -24.62
C ARG A 79 -16.41 -7.42 -25.02
#